data_AF-A0A382B812-F1
#
_entry.id   AF-A0A382B812-F1
#
_cell.length_a   1.000
_cell.length_b   1.000
_cell.length_c   1.000
_cell.angle_alpha   90.00
_cell.angle_beta   90.00
_cell.angle_gamma   90.00
#
_symmetry.space_group_name_H-M   'P 1'
#
loop_
_entity.id
_entity.type
_entity.pdbx_description
1 polymer ?
#
loop_
_entity_poly.entity_id
_entity_poly.type
_entity_poly.pdbx_seq_one_letter_code
_entity_poly.pdbx_strand_id
1 'polypeptide(L)'
;MASKKGIGVTIIILVGVVAASFLFYLVPEDTTMKITVSDFEKHLDDVDERTSMLSTGVEESFGDLLNHKLSSEEYFVTAGVTQSQVNSLIIELTLSGAPQEWTESYKTYIFALKKLNEQITETIVIANLMKDGGNSDSVNEMISKIYELRAELQDLVIESNNLRP
;
A
#
# COMPACT_ATOMS: atom_id res chain seq x y z
N MET A 1 0.34 -28.59 23.55
CA MET A 1 1.66 -28.12 23.09
C MET A 1 1.55 -27.79 21.60
N ALA A 2 1.25 -26.53 21.27
CA ALA A 2 1.23 -26.09 19.88
C ALA A 2 2.68 -26.06 19.36
N SER A 3 2.98 -26.88 18.36
CA SER A 3 4.30 -26.95 17.73
C SER A 3 4.61 -25.61 17.06
N LYS A 4 5.78 -25.02 17.36
CA LYS A 4 6.27 -23.75 16.76
C LYS A 4 6.23 -23.76 15.22
N LYS A 5 6.25 -24.95 14.60
CA LYS A 5 6.17 -25.13 13.15
C LYS A 5 4.76 -24.88 12.58
N GLY A 6 3.70 -25.03 13.38
CA GLY A 6 2.32 -24.81 12.95
C GLY A 6 1.89 -23.33 12.92
N ILE A 7 2.50 -22.50 13.78
CA ILE A 7 2.19 -21.07 13.86
C ILE A 7 2.65 -20.33 12.60
N GLY A 8 3.89 -20.58 12.14
CA GLY A 8 4.42 -19.94 10.93
C GLY A 8 3.62 -20.26 9.66
N VAL A 9 3.20 -21.52 9.49
CA VAL A 9 2.38 -21.94 8.34
C VAL A 9 0.99 -21.28 8.36
N THR A 10 0.40 -21.13 9.54
CA THR A 10 -0.92 -20.50 9.66
C THR A 10 -0.85 -19.00 9.37
N ILE A 11 0.21 -18.31 9.81
CA ILE A 11 0.44 -16.88 9.53
C ILE A 11 0.66 -16.64 8.03
N ILE A 12 1.47 -17.48 7.37
CA ILE A 12 1.69 -17.40 5.91
C ILE A 12 0.38 -17.57 5.13
N ILE A 13 -0.48 -18.51 5.55
CA ILE A 13 -1.79 -18.73 4.92
C ILE A 13 -2.73 -17.53 5.17
N LEU A 14 -2.74 -16.95 6.37
CA LEU A 14 -3.59 -15.80 6.69
C LEU A 14 -3.17 -14.54 5.92
N VAL A 15 -1.86 -14.26 5.85
CA VAL A 15 -1.28 -13.19 5.01
C VAL A 15 -1.63 -13.42 3.53
N GLY A 16 -1.55 -14.66 3.04
CA GLY A 16 -1.90 -15.01 1.66
C GLY A 16 -3.38 -14.88 1.32
N VAL A 17 -4.30 -15.28 2.22
CA VAL A 17 -5.75 -15.23 1.97
C VAL A 17 -6.30 -13.81 2.05
N VAL A 18 -5.80 -12.98 2.98
CA VAL A 18 -6.20 -11.57 3.08
C VAL A 18 -5.67 -10.77 1.88
N ALA A 19 -4.40 -10.95 1.51
CA ALA A 19 -3.82 -10.27 0.34
C ALA A 19 -4.53 -10.66 -0.97
N ALA A 20 -4.90 -11.93 -1.15
CA ALA A 20 -5.64 -12.37 -2.33
C ALA A 20 -7.04 -11.75 -2.43
N SER A 21 -7.73 -11.55 -1.30
CA SER A 21 -9.14 -11.11 -1.29
C SER A 21 -9.32 -9.65 -1.76
N PHE A 22 -8.30 -8.80 -1.61
CA PHE A 22 -8.34 -7.41 -2.09
C PHE A 22 -7.84 -7.22 -3.53
N LEU A 23 -7.18 -8.22 -4.13
CA LEU A 23 -6.65 -8.13 -5.49
C LEU A 23 -7.70 -8.41 -6.58
N PHE A 24 -8.83 -9.03 -6.24
CA PHE A 24 -9.80 -9.50 -7.24
C PHE A 24 -10.74 -8.44 -7.83
N TYR A 25 -10.69 -7.18 -7.39
CA TYR A 25 -11.56 -6.10 -7.92
C TYR A 25 -10.77 -5.01 -8.67
N LEU A 26 -9.87 -5.42 -9.57
CA LEU A 26 -9.09 -4.49 -10.43
C LEU A 26 -9.12 -4.88 -11.92
N VAL A 27 -10.17 -5.59 -12.38
CA VAL A 27 -10.44 -5.73 -13.82
C VAL A 27 -11.43 -4.61 -14.19
N PRO A 28 -11.01 -3.57 -14.93
CA PRO A 28 -11.94 -2.57 -15.40
C PRO A 28 -12.91 -3.23 -16.37
N GLU A 29 -14.20 -3.18 -16.03
CA GLU A 29 -15.28 -3.48 -16.97
C GLU A 29 -15.22 -2.42 -18.07
N ASP A 30 -15.16 -2.86 -19.32
CA ASP A 30 -14.78 -2.17 -20.57
C ASP A 30 -15.61 -0.90 -20.87
N THR A 31 -15.51 0.10 -20.00
CA THR A 31 -16.06 1.43 -20.13
C THR A 31 -14.87 2.37 -20.23
N THR A 32 -14.70 2.95 -21.41
CA THR A 32 -13.61 3.86 -21.77
C THR A 32 -13.74 5.20 -21.05
N MET A 33 -13.60 5.19 -19.72
CA MET A 33 -13.40 6.40 -18.92
C MET A 33 -11.95 6.86 -19.11
N LYS A 34 -11.76 7.91 -19.92
CA LYS A 34 -10.46 8.58 -20.06
C LYS A 34 -10.48 9.88 -19.26
N ILE A 35 -9.62 9.99 -18.25
CA ILE A 35 -9.40 11.25 -17.55
C ILE A 35 -8.57 12.12 -18.49
N THR A 36 -9.00 13.35 -18.75
CA THR A 36 -8.25 14.25 -19.63
C THR A 36 -7.21 15.00 -18.79
N VAL A 37 -5.96 14.55 -18.86
CA VAL A 37 -4.80 15.23 -18.28
C VAL A 37 -4.11 16.02 -19.38
N SER A 38 -3.93 17.32 -19.16
CA SER A 38 -3.23 18.22 -20.10
C SER A 38 -1.78 18.49 -19.71
N ASP A 39 -1.44 18.32 -18.44
CA ASP A 39 -0.13 18.56 -17.86
C ASP A 39 0.27 17.32 -17.05
N PHE A 40 1.03 16.43 -17.68
CA PHE A 40 1.40 15.13 -17.11
C PHE A 40 2.47 15.24 -16.03
N GLU A 41 3.30 16.29 -16.08
CA GLU A 41 4.29 16.57 -15.05
C GLU A 41 3.59 17.00 -13.77
N LYS A 42 2.75 18.04 -13.86
CA LYS A 42 1.98 18.52 -12.72
C LYS A 42 1.05 17.45 -12.16
N HIS A 43 0.43 16.65 -13.03
CA HIS A 43 -0.42 15.56 -12.57
C HIS A 43 0.36 14.51 -11.76
N LEU A 44 1.59 14.17 -12.18
CA LEU A 44 2.42 13.25 -11.42
C LEU A 44 2.94 13.89 -10.12
N ASP A 45 3.24 15.18 -10.11
CA ASP A 45 3.59 15.93 -8.88
C ASP A 45 2.44 15.95 -7.87
N ASP A 46 1.20 16.19 -8.33
CA ASP A 46 0.02 16.16 -7.48
C ASP A 46 -0.22 14.75 -6.90
N VAL A 47 0.03 13.70 -7.70
CA VAL A 47 -0.01 12.31 -7.22
C VAL A 47 1.11 12.03 -6.23
N ASP A 48 2.30 12.60 -6.44
CA ASP A 48 3.43 12.43 -5.54
C ASP A 48 3.21 13.05 -4.16
N GLU A 49 2.68 14.28 -4.13
CA GLU A 49 2.29 14.94 -2.88
C GLU A 49 1.26 14.12 -2.11
N ARG A 50 0.22 13.63 -2.78
CA ARG A 50 -0.81 12.79 -2.15
C ARG A 50 -0.23 11.46 -1.67
N THR A 51 0.67 10.84 -2.44
CA THR A 51 1.33 9.59 -2.05
C THR A 51 2.17 9.79 -0.79
N SER A 52 2.92 10.88 -0.72
CA SER A 52 3.69 11.26 0.47
C SER A 52 2.78 11.43 1.69
N MET A 53 1.70 12.20 1.57
CA MET A 53 0.72 12.39 2.64
C MET A 53 0.11 11.07 3.11
N LEU A 54 -0.29 10.20 2.18
CA LEU A 54 -0.87 8.90 2.51
C LEU A 54 0.16 7.98 3.21
N SER A 55 1.39 7.90 2.70
CA SER A 55 2.48 7.12 3.31
C SER A 55 2.77 7.59 4.74
N THR A 56 2.90 8.90 4.96
CA THR A 56 3.09 9.46 6.29
C THR A 56 1.91 9.16 7.20
N GLY A 57 0.68 9.27 6.70
CA GLY A 57 -0.52 8.93 7.47
C GLY A 57 -0.58 7.45 7.89
N VAL A 58 -0.13 6.53 7.03
CA VAL A 58 0.00 5.09 7.38
C VAL A 58 1.02 4.90 8.50
N GLU A 59 2.18 5.55 8.39
CA GLU A 59 3.26 5.43 9.36
C GLU A 59 2.88 5.97 10.74
N GLU A 60 2.25 7.14 10.78
CA GLU A 60 1.78 7.76 12.02
C GLU A 60 0.70 6.91 12.68
N SER A 61 -0.35 6.53 11.94
CA SER A 61 -1.43 5.71 12.47
C SER A 61 -0.95 4.31 12.90
N PHE A 62 0.01 3.73 12.19
CA PHE A 62 0.62 2.46 12.59
C PHE A 62 1.48 2.62 13.84
N GLY A 63 2.25 3.70 13.95
CA GLY A 63 2.97 4.06 15.17
C GLY A 63 2.03 4.23 16.36
N ASP A 64 0.88 4.87 16.17
CA ASP A 64 -0.13 5.04 17.23
C ASP A 64 -0.77 3.71 17.63
N LEU A 65 -1.02 2.79 16.68
CA LEU A 65 -1.43 1.42 16.97
C LEU A 65 -0.39 0.69 17.83
N LEU A 66 0.89 0.70 17.41
CA LEU A 66 1.98 0.05 18.15
C LEU A 66 2.15 0.60 19.57
N ASN A 67 1.86 1.89 19.77
CA ASN A 67 1.91 2.56 21.06
C ASN A 67 0.59 2.49 21.86
N HIS A 68 -0.40 1.71 21.40
CA HIS A 68 -1.72 1.58 22.02
C HIS A 68 -2.50 2.90 22.17
N LYS A 69 -2.18 3.90 21.35
CA LYS A 69 -2.93 5.17 21.25
C LYS A 69 -4.10 5.08 20.29
N LEU A 70 -4.08 4.09 19.41
CA LEU A 70 -5.14 3.75 18.46
C LEU A 70 -5.48 2.26 18.63
N SER A 71 -6.77 1.93 18.72
CA SER A 71 -7.18 0.52 18.78
C SER A 71 -7.00 -0.19 17.43
N SER A 72 -6.90 -1.52 17.43
CA SER A 72 -6.85 -2.30 16.19
C SER A 72 -8.08 -2.06 15.31
N GLU A 73 -9.26 -1.94 15.90
CA GLU A 73 -10.51 -1.64 15.19
C GLU A 73 -10.48 -0.27 14.51
N GLU A 74 -10.04 0.78 15.20
CA GLU A 74 -9.89 2.11 14.61
C GLU A 74 -8.80 2.14 13.54
N TYR A 75 -7.74 1.36 13.74
CA TYR A 75 -6.69 1.20 12.74
C TYR A 75 -7.22 0.55 11.46
N PHE A 76 -8.05 -0.50 11.56
CA PHE A 76 -8.65 -1.13 10.37
C PHE A 76 -9.45 -0.15 9.52
N VAL A 77 -10.23 0.72 10.17
CA VAL A 77 -10.99 1.76 9.47
C VAL A 77 -10.04 2.76 8.79
N THR A 78 -9.04 3.24 9.52
CA THR A 78 -8.06 4.21 9.02
C THR A 78 -7.29 3.65 7.83
N ALA A 79 -6.69 2.46 7.99
CA ALA A 79 -5.93 1.77 6.96
C ALA A 79 -6.79 1.43 5.73
N GLY A 80 -8.05 1.01 5.94
CA GLY A 80 -8.99 0.74 4.85
C GLY A 80 -9.34 1.98 4.02
N VAL A 81 -9.55 3.12 4.67
CA VAL A 81 -9.77 4.41 3.99
C VAL A 81 -8.53 4.79 3.18
N THR A 82 -7.34 4.74 3.78
CA THR A 82 -6.09 5.05 3.09
C THR A 82 -5.86 4.15 1.89
N GLN A 83 -6.08 2.83 2.01
CA GLN A 83 -5.96 1.89 0.91
C GLN A 83 -6.91 2.23 -0.25
N SER A 84 -8.15 2.65 0.05
CA SER A 84 -9.09 3.13 -0.96
C SER A 84 -8.61 4.39 -1.69
N GLN A 85 -7.93 5.30 -0.98
CA GLN A 85 -7.34 6.49 -1.58
C GLN A 85 -6.15 6.15 -2.48
N VAL A 86 -5.26 5.24 -2.05
CA VAL A 86 -4.16 4.73 -2.87
C VAL A 86 -4.69 4.05 -4.15
N ASN A 87 -5.72 3.23 -4.04
CA ASN A 87 -6.38 2.61 -5.20
C ASN A 87 -6.96 3.66 -6.17
N SER A 88 -7.49 4.77 -5.64
CA SER A 88 -8.00 5.86 -6.46
C SER A 88 -6.87 6.51 -7.27
N LEU A 89 -5.69 6.73 -6.67
CA LEU A 89 -4.51 7.24 -7.39
C LEU A 89 -4.01 6.27 -8.47
N ILE A 90 -4.04 4.96 -8.21
CA ILE A 90 -3.70 3.94 -9.22
C ILE A 90 -4.63 4.03 -10.42
N ILE A 91 -5.94 4.17 -10.18
CA ILE A 91 -6.95 4.32 -11.24
C ILE A 91 -6.73 5.63 -12.00
N GLU A 92 -6.48 6.74 -11.29
CA GLU A 92 -6.20 8.06 -11.87
C GLU A 92 -5.01 8.01 -12.85
N LEU A 93 -3.88 7.42 -12.43
CA LEU A 93 -2.72 7.22 -13.30
C LEU A 93 -3.02 6.28 -14.48
N THR A 94 -3.72 5.17 -14.23
CA THR A 94 -4.04 4.17 -15.26
C THR A 94 -4.95 4.73 -16.36
N LEU A 95 -5.91 5.58 -15.99
CA LEU A 95 -6.91 6.15 -16.90
C LEU A 95 -6.54 7.55 -17.44
N SER A 96 -5.39 8.08 -17.04
CA SER A 96 -4.88 9.41 -17.45
C SER A 96 -4.62 9.54 -18.95
N GLY A 97 -4.41 8.42 -19.65
CA GLY A 97 -4.07 8.42 -21.07
C GLY A 97 -2.70 9.05 -21.36
N ALA A 98 -1.72 8.84 -20.46
CA ALA A 98 -0.34 9.30 -20.60
C ALA A 98 0.25 8.97 -21.99
N PRO A 99 0.92 9.93 -22.65
CA PRO A 99 1.59 9.69 -23.93
C PRO A 99 2.84 8.81 -23.74
N GLN A 100 3.36 8.28 -24.85
CA GLN A 100 4.44 7.28 -24.85
C GLN A 100 5.68 7.69 -24.03
N GLU A 101 6.06 8.96 -24.07
CA GLU A 101 7.19 9.53 -23.34
C GLU A 101 7.02 9.48 -21.81
N TRP A 102 5.79 9.53 -21.31
CA TRP A 102 5.46 9.46 -19.87
C TRP A 102 5.14 8.04 -19.38
N THR A 103 4.93 7.08 -20.29
CA THR A 103 4.42 5.74 -19.98
C THR A 103 5.25 5.01 -18.92
N GLU A 104 6.58 4.99 -19.06
CA GLU A 104 7.43 4.26 -18.10
C GLU A 104 7.45 4.95 -16.73
N SER A 105 7.52 6.29 -16.68
CA SER A 105 7.41 7.03 -15.42
C SER A 105 6.11 6.72 -14.68
N TYR A 106 4.95 6.79 -15.37
CA TYR A 106 3.64 6.52 -14.79
C TYR A 106 3.49 5.07 -14.33
N LYS A 107 3.98 4.12 -15.14
CA LYS A 107 3.96 2.69 -14.81
C LYS A 107 4.81 2.39 -13.57
N THR A 108 6.00 2.98 -13.47
CA THR A 108 6.85 2.86 -12.28
C THR A 108 6.19 3.47 -11.06
N TYR A 109 5.52 4.62 -11.20
CA TYR A 109 4.77 5.24 -10.09
C TYR A 109 3.58 4.36 -9.64
N ILE A 110 2.87 3.73 -10.57
CA ILE A 110 1.83 2.75 -10.24
C ILE A 110 2.41 1.58 -9.43
N PHE A 111 3.63 1.12 -9.72
CA PHE A 111 4.30 0.10 -8.90
C PHE A 111 4.63 0.62 -7.50
N ALA A 112 5.04 1.88 -7.35
CA ALA A 112 5.21 2.52 -6.05
C ALA A 112 3.90 2.49 -5.24
N LEU A 113 2.78 2.95 -5.82
CA LEU A 113 1.47 2.90 -5.16
C LEU A 113 1.04 1.48 -4.77
N LYS A 114 1.36 0.48 -5.58
CA LYS A 114 1.12 -0.94 -5.23
C LYS A 114 1.96 -1.39 -4.03
N LYS A 115 3.19 -0.89 -3.89
CA LYS A 115 4.03 -1.14 -2.71
C LYS A 115 3.48 -0.48 -1.45
N LEU A 116 2.93 0.73 -1.55
CA LEU A 116 2.20 1.36 -0.44
C LEU A 116 0.98 0.52 -0.01
N ASN A 117 0.21 -0.02 -0.97
CA ASN A 117 -0.89 -0.95 -0.66
C ASN A 117 -0.42 -2.25 0.03
N GLU A 118 0.73 -2.79 -0.39
CA GLU A 118 1.35 -3.95 0.25
C GLU A 118 1.73 -3.62 1.70
N GLN A 119 2.36 -2.47 1.93
CA GLN A 119 2.70 -1.96 3.26
C GLN A 119 1.46 -1.84 4.17
N ILE A 120 0.38 -1.21 3.68
CA ILE A 120 -0.88 -1.07 4.42
C ILE A 120 -1.49 -2.45 4.75
N THR A 121 -1.35 -3.42 3.85
CA THR A 121 -1.88 -4.76 4.10
C THR A 121 -1.11 -5.45 5.23
N GLU A 122 0.21 -5.34 5.25
CA GLU A 122 1.05 -5.91 6.32
C GLU A 122 0.76 -5.27 7.68
N THR A 123 0.53 -3.96 7.72
CA THR A 123 0.17 -3.28 8.97
C THR A 123 -1.20 -3.71 9.50
N ILE A 124 -2.18 -3.97 8.61
CA ILE A 124 -3.49 -4.54 8.99
C ILE A 124 -3.32 -5.94 9.58
N VAL A 125 -2.44 -6.78 9.01
CA VAL A 125 -2.15 -8.11 9.56
C VAL A 125 -1.61 -8.00 10.98
N ILE A 126 -0.67 -7.08 11.23
CA ILE A 126 -0.14 -6.82 12.57
C ILE A 126 -1.25 -6.35 13.51
N ALA A 127 -2.09 -5.41 13.09
CA ALA A 127 -3.20 -4.91 13.90
C ALA A 127 -4.17 -6.03 14.31
N ASN A 128 -4.43 -6.99 13.42
CA ASN A 128 -5.23 -8.17 13.71
C ASN A 128 -4.55 -9.10 14.73
N LEU A 129 -3.24 -9.31 14.61
CA LEU A 129 -2.49 -10.09 15.59
C LEU A 129 -2.45 -9.43 16.98
N MET A 130 -2.34 -8.10 17.02
CA MET A 130 -2.34 -7.34 18.28
C MET A 130 -3.71 -7.40 18.98
N LYS A 131 -4.81 -7.40 18.22
CA LYS A 131 -6.17 -7.56 18.74
C LYS A 131 -6.35 -8.89 19.49
N ASP A 132 -5.79 -9.97 18.96
CA ASP A 132 -5.93 -11.32 19.50
C ASP A 132 -4.89 -11.67 20.60
N GLY A 133 -4.12 -10.69 21.09
CA GLY A 133 -3.08 -10.90 22.11
C GLY A 133 -1.86 -11.66 21.59
N GLY A 134 -1.53 -11.48 20.31
CA GLY A 134 -0.54 -12.25 19.56
C GLY A 134 0.91 -12.17 20.08
N ASN A 135 1.71 -13.14 19.61
CA ASN A 135 3.11 -13.35 20.02
C ASN A 135 4.04 -12.23 19.51
N SER A 136 4.80 -11.60 20.42
CA SER A 136 5.66 -10.43 20.13
C SER A 136 6.75 -10.70 19.10
N ASP A 137 7.26 -11.93 19.01
CA ASP A 137 8.37 -12.26 18.11
C ASP A 137 7.95 -12.20 16.64
N SER A 138 6.72 -12.64 16.31
CA SER A 138 6.17 -12.54 14.95
C SER A 138 5.89 -11.09 14.54
N VAL A 139 5.54 -10.22 15.49
CA VAL A 139 5.28 -8.80 15.22
C VAL A 139 6.56 -8.10 14.78
N ASN A 140 7.69 -8.37 15.43
CA ASN A 140 8.96 -7.74 15.10
C ASN A 140 9.47 -8.09 13.68
N GLU A 141 9.30 -9.33 13.23
CA GLU A 141 9.68 -9.75 11.86
C GLU A 141 8.84 -9.03 10.81
N MET A 142 7.53 -8.90 11.01
CA MET A 142 6.65 -8.17 10.09
C MET A 142 6.91 -6.66 10.09
N ILE A 143 7.32 -6.08 11.22
CA ILE A 143 7.74 -4.66 11.28
C ILE A 143 8.96 -4.41 10.38
N SER A 144 9.95 -5.31 10.37
CA SER A 144 11.09 -5.20 9.45
C SER A 144 10.65 -5.20 7.99
N LYS A 145 9.72 -6.10 7.62
CA LYS A 145 9.14 -6.15 6.26
C LYS A 145 8.45 -4.84 5.87
N ILE A 146 7.75 -4.18 6.81
CA ILE A 146 7.12 -2.88 6.55
C ILE A 146 8.16 -1.81 6.20
N TYR A 147 9.32 -1.80 6.87
CA TYR A 147 10.40 -0.87 6.55
C TYR A 147 11.05 -1.17 5.20
N GLU A 148 11.20 -2.45 4.83
CA GLU A 148 11.69 -2.85 3.50
C GLU A 148 10.73 -2.38 2.40
N LEU A 149 9.42 -2.61 2.56
CA LEU A 149 8.40 -2.14 1.61
C LEU A 149 8.40 -0.62 1.45
N ARG A 150 8.65 0.11 2.55
CA ARG A 150 8.78 1.57 2.52
C ARG A 150 10.02 2.02 1.74
N ALA A 151 11.15 1.33 1.90
CA ALA A 151 12.34 1.64 1.14
C ALA A 151 12.12 1.38 -0.37
N GLU A 152 11.52 0.23 -0.72
CA GLU A 152 11.16 -0.09 -2.11
C GLU A 152 10.19 0.92 -2.72
N LEU A 153 9.19 1.38 -1.95
CA LEU A 153 8.29 2.47 -2.34
C LEU A 153 9.08 3.72 -2.72
N GLN A 154 10.00 4.16 -1.86
CA GLN A 154 10.80 5.37 -2.08
C GLN A 154 11.71 5.24 -3.30
N ASP A 155 12.36 4.08 -3.47
CA ASP A 155 13.20 3.79 -4.62
C ASP A 155 12.41 3.87 -5.93
N LEU A 156 11.19 3.31 -5.97
CA LEU A 156 10.31 3.37 -7.13
C LEU A 156 9.81 4.79 -7.43
N VAL A 157 9.51 5.60 -6.40
CA VAL A 157 9.17 7.02 -6.59
C VAL A 157 10.34 7.77 -7.23
N ILE A 158 11.56 7.57 -6.72
CA ILE A 158 12.77 8.18 -7.27
C ILE A 158 13.00 7.72 -8.72
N GLU A 159 12.86 6.42 -8.99
CA GLU A 159 12.99 5.86 -10.33
C GLU A 159 11.96 6.46 -11.29
N SER A 160 10.70 6.54 -10.89
CA SER A 160 9.64 7.17 -11.69
C SER A 160 9.97 8.63 -12.02
N ASN A 161 10.49 9.39 -11.05
CA ASN A 161 10.89 10.78 -11.26
C ASN A 161 12.08 10.93 -12.21
N ASN A 162 13.02 9.98 -12.21
CA ASN A 162 14.14 9.95 -13.16
C ASN A 162 13.74 9.52 -14.58
N LEU A 163 12.57 8.88 -14.73
CA LEU A 163 12.02 8.43 -16.01
C LEU A 163 11.10 9.49 -16.67
N ARG A 164 10.95 10.66 -16.06
CA ARG A 164 10.21 11.77 -16.66
C ARG A 164 10.94 12.28 -17.93
N PRO A 165 10.21 12.73 -18.97
CA PRO A 165 10.79 13.28 -20.21
C PRO A 165 11.71 14.49 -20.03
#